data_AF-A0A7W0FN02-F1
#
_entry.id   AF-A0A7W0FN02-F1
#
_cell.length_a   1.000
_cell.length_b   1.000
_cell.length_c   1.000
_cell.angle_alpha   90.00
_cell.angle_beta   90.00
_cell.angle_gamma   90.00
#
_symmetry.space_group_name_H-M   'P 1'
#
loop_
_entity.id
_entity.type
_entity.pdbx_description
1 polymer ?
#
loop_
_entity_poly.entity_id
_entity_poly.type
_entity_poly.pdbx_seq_one_letter_code
_entity_poly.pdbx_strand_id
1 'polypeptide(L)'
;MMVRMQLGLARRVRHIGGVAIVLSLLTGRPAVAQTTIPLTDTTQTTTLTAAVAEQARITVPAGISFSVNNVLSSTSNGNVALSVQNIVLTTATKQLRISVLANAPSFTPPEVGATTWSASDVSWNTGPGGGPNRWQNAVGSAGVLSTGAYNSVATCNADTTACSITKLTFTLGAKPAVRRSGSHTLTVTWKFESIGS
;
A
#
# COMPACT_ATOMS: atom_id res chain seq x y z
N MET A 1 -42.60 -50.84 14.34
CA MET A 1 -41.84 -50.16 15.42
C MET A 1 -41.50 -48.76 14.91
N MET A 2 -42.44 -47.82 14.77
CA MET A 2 -43.14 -47.00 15.77
C MET A 2 -42.18 -46.41 16.82
N VAL A 3 -41.99 -45.07 16.80
CA VAL A 3 -42.25 -44.14 17.92
C VAL A 3 -41.75 -42.70 17.62
N ARG A 4 -42.73 -41.79 17.58
CA ARG A 4 -42.87 -40.40 18.08
C ARG A 4 -41.85 -39.27 17.75
N MET A 5 -42.36 -38.37 16.91
CA MET A 5 -42.54 -36.91 17.07
C MET A 5 -42.38 -36.32 18.50
N GLN A 6 -41.59 -35.25 18.65
CA GLN A 6 -41.88 -34.19 19.63
C GLN A 6 -41.66 -32.79 19.05
N LEU A 7 -42.73 -32.01 19.19
CA LEU A 7 -42.93 -30.62 18.84
C LEU A 7 -42.39 -29.74 20.00
N GLY A 8 -41.53 -28.77 19.70
CA GLY A 8 -40.97 -27.83 20.69
C GLY A 8 -41.41 -26.39 20.41
N LEU A 9 -42.14 -25.82 21.37
CA LEU A 9 -42.84 -24.54 21.31
C LEU A 9 -41.96 -23.29 21.09
N ALA A 10 -42.64 -22.28 20.56
CA ALA A 10 -42.26 -20.89 20.35
C ALA A 10 -41.67 -20.16 21.57
N ARG A 11 -40.75 -19.23 21.29
CA ARG A 11 -40.63 -17.97 22.04
C ARG A 11 -40.44 -16.79 21.07
N ARG A 12 -41.51 -16.00 20.91
CA ARG A 12 -41.44 -14.63 20.39
C ARG A 12 -40.72 -13.77 21.44
N VAL A 13 -39.58 -13.21 21.08
CA VAL A 13 -38.99 -12.07 21.79
C VAL A 13 -39.10 -10.87 20.85
N ARG A 14 -40.04 -9.96 21.16
CA ARG A 14 -40.07 -8.62 20.58
C ARG A 14 -39.08 -7.78 21.36
N HIS A 15 -38.01 -7.33 20.70
CA HIS A 15 -37.21 -6.21 21.19
C HIS A 15 -37.31 -5.09 20.16
N ILE A 16 -38.13 -4.10 20.52
CA ILE A 16 -38.16 -2.77 19.93
C ILE A 16 -37.00 -2.04 20.62
N GLY A 17 -35.87 -1.93 19.94
CA GLY A 17 -34.73 -1.14 20.36
C GLY A 17 -34.38 -0.18 19.23
N GLY A 18 -34.81 1.07 19.35
CA GLY A 18 -34.45 2.13 18.40
C GLY A 18 -32.94 2.34 18.42
N VAL A 19 -32.30 2.09 17.28
CA VAL A 19 -30.88 2.39 17.08
C VAL A 19 -30.77 3.83 16.64
N ALA A 20 -30.36 4.70 17.57
CA ALA A 20 -29.92 6.05 17.25
C ALA A 20 -28.57 5.96 16.52
N ILE A 21 -28.59 6.30 15.22
CA ILE A 21 -27.38 6.39 14.39
C ILE A 21 -26.74 7.74 14.71
N VAL A 22 -25.75 7.74 15.61
CA VAL A 22 -24.87 8.89 15.84
C VAL A 22 -23.81 8.89 14.73
N LEU A 23 -24.00 9.77 13.76
CA LEU A 23 -23.06 9.98 12.66
C LEU A 23 -21.86 10.80 13.17
N SER A 24 -20.87 10.10 13.73
CA SER A 24 -19.63 10.70 14.20
C SER A 24 -18.72 11.07 13.01
N LEU A 25 -18.77 12.33 12.59
CA LEU A 25 -17.77 12.93 11.69
C LEU A 25 -16.42 12.99 12.40
N LEU A 26 -15.57 11.98 12.17
CA LEU A 26 -14.16 11.97 12.57
C LEU A 26 -13.38 12.92 11.65
N THR A 27 -13.38 14.21 11.99
CA THR A 27 -12.42 15.17 11.42
C THR A 27 -11.05 14.85 11.98
N GLY A 28 -10.14 14.33 11.15
CA GLY A 28 -8.74 14.14 11.52
C GLY A 28 -8.11 15.48 11.88
N ARG A 29 -7.88 15.72 13.17
CA ARG A 29 -7.16 16.92 13.63
C ARG A 29 -5.67 16.71 13.38
N PRO A 30 -4.96 17.66 12.75
CA PRO A 30 -3.50 17.63 12.76
C PRO A 30 -3.04 17.65 14.22
N ALA A 31 -2.14 16.74 14.57
CA ALA A 31 -1.52 16.72 15.88
C ALA A 31 -0.60 17.94 16.01
N VAL A 32 -1.11 19.00 16.62
CA VAL A 32 -0.31 20.16 17.00
C VAL A 32 0.17 19.91 18.42
N ALA A 33 1.47 19.66 18.60
CA ALA A 33 2.08 19.65 19.93
C ALA A 33 2.22 21.10 20.38
N GLN A 34 1.24 21.60 21.14
CA GLN A 34 1.25 22.95 21.69
C GLN A 34 1.56 22.88 23.17
N THR A 35 2.70 23.43 23.59
CA THR A 35 3.03 23.58 25.01
C THR A 35 2.47 24.91 25.50
N THR A 36 1.57 24.86 26.47
CA THR A 36 1.10 26.08 27.14
C THR A 36 2.13 26.46 28.19
N ILE A 37 2.87 27.54 27.93
CA ILE A 37 3.76 28.13 28.94
C ILE A 37 2.96 29.20 29.68
N PRO A 38 2.64 29.02 30.97
CA PRO A 38 1.96 30.04 31.73
C PRO A 38 2.89 31.25 31.90
N LEU A 39 2.51 32.38 31.32
CA LEU A 39 3.15 33.67 31.57
C LEU A 39 2.37 34.41 32.65
N THR A 40 3.09 35.11 33.53
CA THR A 40 2.54 35.87 34.65
C THR A 40 1.72 37.09 34.20
N ASP A 41 1.71 37.41 32.91
CA ASP A 41 1.00 38.51 32.28
C ASP A 41 0.02 37.98 31.21
N THR A 42 -1.28 38.09 31.48
CA THR A 42 -2.35 37.64 30.57
C THR A 42 -2.58 38.56 29.38
N THR A 43 -1.85 39.68 29.28
CA THR A 43 -1.98 40.65 28.17
C THR A 43 -1.11 40.32 26.97
N GLN A 44 -0.19 39.35 27.10
CA GLN A 44 0.71 38.94 26.03
C GLN A 44 0.39 37.53 25.55
N THR A 45 0.23 37.38 24.22
CA THR A 45 0.10 36.08 23.56
C THR A 45 1.45 35.71 22.96
N THR A 46 2.08 34.65 23.46
CA THR A 46 3.27 34.07 22.82
C THR A 46 2.84 32.93 21.90
N THR A 47 2.97 33.14 20.60
CA THR A 47 2.74 32.08 19.61
C THR A 47 4.01 31.26 19.45
N LEU A 48 4.00 30.01 19.91
CA LEU A 48 5.05 29.05 19.62
C LEU A 48 4.69 28.25 18.35
N THR A 49 5.46 28.43 17.28
CA THR A 49 5.33 27.61 16.08
C THR A 49 6.29 26.43 16.16
N ALA A 50 5.78 25.26 16.54
CA ALA A 50 6.54 24.02 16.42
C ALA A 50 6.42 23.49 14.99
N ALA A 51 7.52 23.45 14.25
CA ALA A 51 7.56 22.78 12.96
C ALA A 51 7.62 21.26 13.19
N VAL A 52 6.53 20.56 12.90
CA VAL A 52 6.54 19.09 12.90
C VAL A 52 7.17 18.62 11.59
N ALA A 53 8.22 17.80 11.70
CA ALA A 53 8.80 17.15 10.53
C ALA A 53 7.75 16.24 9.86
N GLU A 54 7.74 16.18 8.53
CA GLU A 54 6.90 15.23 7.82
C GLU A 54 7.25 13.81 8.24
N GLN A 55 6.24 12.98 8.50
CA GLN A 55 6.42 11.65 9.04
C GLN A 55 5.41 10.68 8.44
N ALA A 56 5.84 9.43 8.30
CA ALA A 56 5.00 8.32 7.92
C ALA A 56 5.64 7.01 8.40
N ARG A 57 4.81 6.04 8.77
CA ARG A 57 5.23 4.66 9.04
C ARG A 57 5.00 3.82 7.79
N ILE A 58 6.06 3.26 7.24
CA ILE A 58 6.05 2.54 5.97
C ILE A 58 6.25 1.04 6.20
N THR A 59 5.54 0.22 5.46
CA THR A 59 5.78 -1.23 5.36
C THR A 59 5.71 -1.64 3.89
N VAL A 60 6.83 -2.18 3.39
CA VAL A 60 7.02 -2.60 2.00
C VAL A 60 7.85 -3.87 1.93
N PRO A 61 7.73 -4.66 0.85
CA PRO A 61 8.61 -5.80 0.63
C PRO A 61 10.04 -5.34 0.28
N ALA A 62 11.04 -6.12 0.72
CA ALA A 62 12.43 -5.92 0.33
C ALA A 62 12.78 -6.46 -1.08
N GLY A 63 11.91 -7.30 -1.66
CA GLY A 63 12.14 -7.92 -2.96
C GLY A 63 10.87 -8.49 -3.56
N ILE A 64 10.96 -8.87 -4.84
CA ILE A 64 9.88 -9.42 -5.65
C ILE A 64 10.32 -10.78 -6.15
N SER A 65 9.61 -11.84 -5.75
CA SER A 65 9.94 -13.23 -6.10
C SER A 65 8.91 -13.84 -7.04
N PHE A 66 9.36 -14.47 -8.12
CA PHE A 66 8.54 -15.16 -9.11
C PHE A 66 8.82 -16.65 -9.08
N SER A 67 7.76 -17.46 -8.99
CA SER A 67 7.84 -18.91 -9.18
C SER A 67 7.44 -19.25 -10.61
N VAL A 68 8.41 -19.21 -11.52
CA VAL A 68 8.19 -19.47 -12.94
C VAL A 68 8.07 -20.97 -13.15
N ASN A 69 6.94 -21.41 -13.71
CA ASN A 69 6.71 -22.82 -14.10
C ASN A 69 6.82 -23.03 -15.62
N ASN A 70 6.59 -21.98 -16.40
CA ASN A 70 6.67 -22.01 -17.86
C ASN A 70 7.22 -20.68 -18.38
N VAL A 71 8.41 -20.72 -18.99
CA VAL A 71 9.13 -19.56 -19.54
C VAL A 71 8.45 -18.94 -20.76
N LEU A 72 7.51 -19.65 -21.38
CA LEU A 72 6.71 -19.18 -22.53
C LEU A 72 5.45 -18.42 -22.10
N SER A 73 5.19 -18.31 -20.79
CA SER A 73 4.03 -17.59 -20.23
C SER A 73 4.46 -16.57 -19.20
N SER A 74 3.74 -15.44 -19.13
CA SER A 74 3.95 -14.46 -18.07
C SER A 74 3.65 -15.05 -16.70
N THR A 75 4.46 -14.71 -15.70
CA THR A 75 4.35 -15.21 -14.33
C THR A 75 4.01 -14.08 -13.38
N SER A 76 2.96 -14.23 -12.58
CA SER A 76 2.63 -13.31 -11.49
C SER A 76 3.40 -13.67 -10.22
N ASN A 77 3.89 -12.67 -9.48
CA ASN A 77 4.56 -12.88 -8.18
C ASN A 77 3.59 -13.09 -7.00
N GLY A 78 2.27 -13.12 -7.25
CA GLY A 78 1.26 -13.17 -6.21
C GLY A 78 0.91 -11.80 -5.62
N ASN A 79 0.30 -11.79 -4.42
CA ASN A 79 -0.20 -10.58 -3.79
C ASN A 79 0.88 -9.92 -2.92
N VAL A 80 1.30 -8.72 -3.30
CA VAL A 80 2.19 -7.88 -2.49
C VAL A 80 1.38 -6.83 -1.73
N ALA A 81 1.63 -6.72 -0.42
CA ALA A 81 1.03 -5.70 0.42
C ALA A 81 1.99 -4.53 0.63
N LEU A 82 1.45 -3.31 0.52
CA LEU A 82 2.11 -2.06 0.88
C LEU A 82 1.18 -1.26 1.77
N SER A 83 1.72 -0.71 2.86
CA SER A 83 0.96 0.18 3.73
C SER A 83 1.79 1.34 4.20
N VAL A 84 1.20 2.52 4.16
CA VAL A 84 1.70 3.72 4.81
C VAL A 84 0.67 4.18 5.83
N GLN A 85 1.11 4.43 7.05
CA GLN A 85 0.27 4.84 8.19
C GLN A 85 0.85 6.08 8.85
N ASN A 86 0.03 6.77 9.66
CA ASN A 86 0.44 7.95 10.42
C ASN A 86 1.09 9.02 9.53
N ILE A 87 0.50 9.25 8.34
CA ILE A 87 0.98 10.24 7.39
C ILE A 87 0.71 11.64 7.97
N VAL A 88 1.77 12.41 8.13
CA VAL A 88 1.73 13.84 8.51
C VAL A 88 2.60 14.58 7.49
N LEU A 89 1.97 15.45 6.70
CA LEU A 89 2.64 16.30 5.71
C LEU A 89 2.53 17.77 6.16
N THR A 90 3.44 18.63 5.72
CA THR A 90 3.47 20.02 6.22
C THR A 90 2.28 20.86 5.77
N THR A 91 1.65 20.51 4.64
CA THR A 91 0.50 21.23 4.08
C THR A 91 -0.57 20.25 3.61
N ALA A 92 -1.82 20.70 3.62
CA ALA A 92 -2.97 19.88 3.22
C ALA A 92 -2.96 19.50 1.73
N THR A 93 -2.30 20.32 0.91
CA THR A 93 -2.17 20.15 -0.54
C THR A 93 -1.05 19.17 -0.94
N LYS A 94 -0.15 18.85 -0.01
CA LYS A 94 0.91 17.88 -0.27
C LYS A 94 0.38 16.46 -0.34
N GLN A 95 1.09 15.64 -1.10
CA GLN A 95 0.79 14.23 -1.29
C GLN A 95 2.04 13.40 -1.08
N LEU A 96 1.87 12.15 -0.64
CA LEU A 96 2.97 11.20 -0.55
C LEU A 96 3.05 10.38 -1.84
N ARG A 97 4.14 10.50 -2.59
CA ARG A 97 4.43 9.68 -3.77
C ARG A 97 5.25 8.46 -3.38
N ILE A 98 4.83 7.28 -3.83
CA ILE A 98 5.49 5.99 -3.64
C ILE A 98 6.06 5.56 -4.99
N SER A 99 7.37 5.35 -5.05
CA SER A 99 8.07 4.91 -6.26
C SER A 99 8.97 3.70 -6.01
N VAL A 100 9.28 2.95 -7.06
CA VAL A 100 10.10 1.73 -6.98
C VAL A 100 11.20 1.74 -8.05
N LEU A 101 12.35 1.16 -7.71
CA LEU A 101 13.53 0.97 -8.56
C LEU A 101 14.05 -0.47 -8.41
N ALA A 102 14.48 -1.11 -9.49
CA ALA A 102 15.22 -2.37 -9.41
C ALA A 102 16.67 -2.11 -8.98
N ASN A 103 17.19 -2.94 -8.08
CA ASN A 103 18.59 -2.82 -7.63
C ASN A 103 19.59 -3.49 -8.57
N ALA A 104 19.11 -4.29 -9.52
CA ALA A 104 19.94 -4.98 -10.52
C ALA A 104 19.26 -4.96 -11.90
N PRO A 105 20.02 -4.89 -13.00
CA PRO A 105 19.46 -4.84 -14.36
C PRO A 105 18.85 -6.18 -14.80
N SER A 106 19.20 -7.27 -14.12
CA SER A 106 18.74 -8.61 -14.42
C SER A 106 18.71 -9.48 -13.17
N PHE A 107 17.94 -10.56 -13.23
CA PHE A 107 17.91 -11.58 -12.18
C PHE A 107 19.19 -12.41 -12.22
N THR A 108 19.69 -12.86 -11.07
CA THR A 108 20.81 -13.81 -11.03
C THR A 108 20.40 -15.13 -11.72
N PRO A 109 21.09 -15.54 -12.81
CA PRO A 109 20.77 -16.79 -13.46
C PRO A 109 21.18 -17.99 -12.58
N PRO A 110 20.51 -19.15 -12.70
CA PRO A 110 20.91 -20.36 -11.99
C PRO A 110 22.31 -20.87 -12.38
N GLU A 111 22.76 -20.54 -13.59
CA GLU A 111 24.10 -20.85 -14.10
C GLU A 111 24.74 -19.58 -14.63
N VAL A 112 26.00 -19.37 -14.29
CA VAL A 112 26.76 -18.19 -14.75
C VAL A 112 26.79 -18.15 -16.28
N GLY A 113 26.43 -16.99 -16.84
CA GLY A 113 26.40 -16.78 -18.29
C GLY A 113 25.10 -17.22 -18.99
N ALA A 114 24.16 -17.86 -18.29
CA ALA A 114 22.87 -18.19 -18.88
C ALA A 114 21.99 -16.93 -19.08
N THR A 115 21.19 -16.94 -20.13
CA THR A 115 20.17 -15.91 -20.36
C THR A 115 19.14 -15.91 -19.23
N THR A 116 18.75 -14.72 -18.79
CA THR A 116 17.81 -14.49 -17.68
C THR A 116 16.91 -13.30 -18.00
N TRP A 117 15.92 -13.06 -17.16
CA TRP A 117 15.06 -11.88 -17.25
C TRP A 117 15.82 -10.61 -16.88
N SER A 118 15.48 -9.50 -17.52
CA SER A 118 15.88 -8.16 -17.10
C SER A 118 14.86 -7.57 -16.13
N ALA A 119 15.24 -6.51 -15.42
CA ALA A 119 14.31 -5.74 -14.61
C ALA A 119 13.14 -5.19 -15.47
N SER A 120 13.41 -4.78 -16.71
CA SER A 120 12.41 -4.28 -17.64
C SER A 120 11.39 -5.33 -18.10
N ASP A 121 11.65 -6.62 -17.85
CA ASP A 121 10.67 -7.68 -18.11
C ASP A 121 9.60 -7.74 -17.00
N VAL A 122 9.77 -6.99 -15.90
CA VAL A 122 8.82 -6.91 -14.78
C VAL A 122 7.93 -5.69 -14.95
N SER A 123 6.62 -5.91 -15.00
CA SER A 123 5.58 -4.87 -15.01
C SER A 123 4.66 -4.99 -13.80
N TRP A 124 3.91 -3.95 -13.49
CA TRP A 124 2.78 -4.04 -12.56
C TRP A 124 1.59 -3.27 -13.13
N ASN A 125 0.40 -3.73 -12.77
CA ASN A 125 -0.83 -3.04 -13.05
C ASN A 125 -1.53 -2.72 -11.73
N THR A 126 -2.05 -1.51 -11.62
CA THR A 126 -2.98 -1.14 -10.57
C THR A 126 -4.36 -1.33 -11.16
N GLY A 127 -5.06 -2.40 -10.77
CA GLY A 127 -6.33 -2.78 -11.38
C GLY A 127 -7.34 -1.61 -11.41
N PRO A 128 -8.19 -1.49 -12.45
CA PRO A 128 -9.23 -0.46 -12.49
C PRO A 128 -10.20 -0.63 -11.30
N GLY A 129 -10.81 0.49 -10.88
CA GLY A 129 -11.51 0.68 -9.62
C GLY A 129 -12.46 -0.44 -9.14
N GLY A 130 -12.48 -0.62 -7.82
CA GLY A 130 -13.51 -1.40 -7.09
C GLY A 130 -13.06 -2.75 -6.53
N GLY A 131 -12.07 -3.41 -7.13
CA GLY A 131 -11.62 -4.76 -6.73
C GLY A 131 -10.66 -4.82 -5.53
N PRO A 132 -10.30 -6.02 -5.05
CA PRO A 132 -9.35 -6.21 -3.94
C PRO A 132 -7.90 -5.83 -4.31
N ASN A 133 -7.64 -5.51 -5.58
CA ASN A 133 -6.34 -5.05 -6.10
C ASN A 133 -6.29 -3.52 -6.23
N ARG A 134 -7.18 -2.81 -5.53
CA ARG A 134 -7.22 -1.35 -5.56
C ARG A 134 -6.40 -0.76 -4.42
N TRP A 135 -5.81 0.39 -4.70
CA TRP A 135 -5.30 1.26 -3.66
C TRP A 135 -6.44 1.83 -2.81
N GLN A 136 -6.22 1.89 -1.50
CA GLN A 136 -7.05 2.59 -0.54
C GLN A 136 -6.41 3.95 -0.27
N ASN A 137 -7.20 5.03 -0.43
CA ASN A 137 -6.77 6.43 -0.23
C ASN A 137 -5.51 6.82 -1.03
N ALA A 138 -5.36 6.25 -2.22
CA ALA A 138 -4.28 6.58 -3.14
C ALA A 138 -4.72 6.32 -4.58
N VAL A 139 -4.07 7.00 -5.52
CA VAL A 139 -4.19 6.78 -6.96
C VAL A 139 -2.99 5.94 -7.40
N GLY A 140 -3.26 4.71 -7.85
CA GLY A 140 -2.24 3.82 -8.38
C GLY A 140 -1.87 4.14 -9.82
N SER A 141 -0.61 3.88 -10.19
CA SER A 141 -0.13 3.93 -11.57
C SER A 141 0.43 2.56 -11.98
N ALA A 142 0.04 2.06 -13.15
CA ALA A 142 0.72 0.96 -13.79
C ALA A 142 2.14 1.37 -14.24
N GLY A 143 3.03 0.41 -14.42
CA GLY A 143 4.39 0.70 -14.85
C GLY A 143 5.24 -0.54 -15.11
N VAL A 144 6.49 -0.28 -15.50
CA VAL A 144 7.54 -1.27 -15.76
C VAL A 144 8.72 -0.96 -14.86
N LEU A 145 9.40 -1.98 -14.35
CA LEU A 145 10.51 -1.79 -13.44
C LEU A 145 11.76 -1.37 -14.22
N SER A 146 12.55 -0.46 -13.63
CA SER A 146 13.75 0.10 -14.24
C SER A 146 14.89 0.12 -13.23
N THR A 147 16.12 0.11 -13.72
CA THR A 147 17.33 0.38 -12.92
C THR A 147 17.84 1.81 -13.07
N GLY A 148 17.32 2.58 -14.04
CA GLY A 148 17.79 3.93 -14.32
C GLY A 148 16.97 5.04 -13.64
N ALA A 149 15.72 4.75 -13.24
CA ALA A 149 14.82 5.74 -12.66
C ALA A 149 13.77 5.11 -11.76
N TYR A 150 13.38 5.84 -10.71
CA TYR A 150 12.26 5.50 -9.87
C TYR A 150 10.95 5.71 -10.63
N ASN A 151 10.16 4.64 -10.74
CA ASN A 151 8.85 4.69 -11.38
C ASN A 151 7.75 4.77 -10.33
N SER A 152 6.79 5.68 -10.54
CA SER A 152 5.68 5.89 -9.60
C SER A 152 4.76 4.68 -9.57
N VAL A 153 4.46 4.19 -8.36
CA VAL A 153 3.53 3.08 -8.12
C VAL A 153 2.19 3.63 -7.63
N ALA A 154 2.21 4.64 -6.77
CA ALA A 154 1.01 5.30 -6.29
C ALA A 154 1.30 6.67 -5.70
N THR A 155 0.26 7.50 -5.63
CA THR A 155 0.26 8.76 -4.89
C THR A 155 -0.89 8.73 -3.90
N CYS A 156 -0.58 8.89 -2.61
CA CYS A 156 -1.60 8.94 -1.57
C CYS A 156 -2.39 10.25 -1.66
N ASN A 157 -3.70 10.16 -1.46
CA ASN A 157 -4.57 11.33 -1.49
C ASN A 157 -4.11 12.35 -0.44
N ALA A 158 -4.30 13.63 -0.74
CA ALA A 158 -4.12 14.71 0.23
C ALA A 158 -4.92 14.44 1.52
N ASP A 159 -4.39 14.89 2.66
CA ASP A 159 -5.02 14.81 3.98
C ASP A 159 -5.44 13.39 4.46
N THR A 160 -4.93 12.32 3.86
CA THR A 160 -5.21 10.96 4.34
C THR A 160 -4.25 10.55 5.46
N THR A 161 -4.78 9.89 6.50
CA THR A 161 -3.97 9.35 7.62
C THR A 161 -3.23 8.06 7.25
N ALA A 162 -3.70 7.36 6.21
CA ALA A 162 -3.12 6.12 5.71
C ALA A 162 -3.48 5.87 4.24
N CYS A 163 -2.62 5.16 3.54
CA CYS A 163 -2.88 4.61 2.20
C CYS A 163 -2.28 3.21 2.10
N SER A 164 -2.92 2.32 1.35
CA SER A 164 -2.48 0.92 1.26
C SER A 164 -2.98 0.18 0.03
N ILE A 165 -2.35 -0.95 -0.26
CA ILE A 165 -2.82 -1.96 -1.20
C ILE A 165 -2.44 -3.34 -0.63
N THR A 166 -3.33 -4.33 -0.76
CA THR A 166 -3.08 -5.69 -0.26
C THR A 166 -2.71 -6.69 -1.34
N LYS A 167 -2.94 -6.32 -2.61
CA LYS A 167 -2.75 -7.20 -3.78
C LYS A 167 -2.10 -6.45 -4.95
N LEU A 168 -1.02 -5.71 -4.69
CA LEU A 168 -0.17 -5.23 -5.78
C LEU A 168 0.46 -6.45 -6.46
N THR A 169 0.27 -6.57 -7.76
CA THR A 169 0.75 -7.72 -8.53
C THR A 169 1.80 -7.25 -9.52
N PHE A 170 2.99 -7.84 -9.41
CA PHE A 170 4.02 -7.75 -10.43
C PHE A 170 3.91 -8.95 -11.37
N THR A 171 4.14 -8.70 -12.66
CA THR A 171 4.11 -9.68 -13.72
C THR A 171 5.45 -9.70 -14.41
N LEU A 172 6.12 -10.85 -14.38
CA LEU A 172 7.31 -11.13 -15.16
C LEU A 172 6.88 -11.63 -16.53
N GLY A 173 7.32 -10.95 -17.59
CA GLY A 173 7.01 -11.33 -18.96
C GLY A 173 7.56 -12.69 -19.36
N ALA A 174 6.87 -13.36 -20.28
CA ALA A 174 7.39 -14.55 -20.95
C ALA A 174 8.71 -14.23 -21.66
N LYS A 175 9.68 -15.15 -21.63
CA LYS A 175 10.98 -14.98 -22.29
C LYS A 175 11.48 -16.31 -22.85
N PRO A 176 11.13 -16.66 -24.11
CA PRO A 176 11.50 -17.94 -24.72
C PRO A 176 13.00 -18.21 -24.81
N ALA A 177 13.84 -17.16 -24.76
CA ALA A 177 15.29 -17.30 -24.72
C ALA A 177 15.80 -17.86 -23.37
N VAL A 178 15.03 -17.76 -22.29
CA VAL A 178 15.37 -18.37 -21.00
C VAL A 178 14.98 -19.84 -21.05
N ARG A 179 15.92 -20.72 -20.73
CA ARG A 179 15.74 -22.18 -20.83
C ARG A 179 15.32 -22.85 -19.52
N ARG A 180 15.38 -22.13 -18.40
CA ARG A 180 15.11 -22.68 -17.07
C ARG A 180 14.03 -21.91 -16.36
N SER A 181 13.08 -22.65 -15.81
CA SER A 181 12.06 -22.17 -14.89
C SER A 181 12.58 -22.30 -13.44
N GLY A 182 11.86 -21.77 -12.47
CA GLY A 182 12.27 -21.81 -11.07
C GLY A 182 11.92 -20.55 -10.28
N SER A 183 12.57 -20.39 -9.13
CA SER A 183 12.40 -19.21 -8.28
C SER A 183 13.38 -18.12 -8.69
N HIS A 184 12.86 -16.94 -9.00
CA HIS A 184 13.64 -15.77 -9.39
C HIS A 184 13.28 -14.60 -8.49
N THR A 185 14.24 -14.05 -7.76
CA THR A 185 14.03 -12.90 -6.87
C THR A 185 14.81 -11.70 -7.38
N LEU A 186 14.13 -10.56 -7.47
CA LEU A 186 14.74 -9.26 -7.73
C LEU A 186 14.59 -8.38 -6.49
N THR A 187 15.71 -7.83 -6.02
CA THR A 187 15.69 -6.84 -4.94
C THR A 187 15.30 -5.47 -5.49
N VAL A 188 14.54 -4.72 -4.72
CA VAL A 188 14.03 -3.39 -5.12
C VAL A 188 14.30 -2.37 -4.03
N THR A 189 14.41 -1.11 -4.44
CA THR A 189 14.43 0.03 -3.54
C THR A 189 13.14 0.82 -3.70
N TRP A 190 12.51 1.14 -2.57
CA TRP A 190 11.33 1.98 -2.52
C TRP A 190 11.72 3.40 -2.12
N LYS A 191 11.11 4.38 -2.78
CA LYS A 191 11.28 5.80 -2.47
C LYS A 191 9.93 6.41 -2.11
N PHE A 192 9.94 7.22 -1.05
CA PHE A 192 8.78 7.91 -0.50
C PHE A 192 9.10 9.39 -0.43
N GLU A 193 8.31 10.20 -1.12
CA GLU A 193 8.56 11.64 -1.25
C GLU A 193 7.27 12.42 -1.04
N SER A 194 7.35 13.50 -0.27
CA SER A 194 6.31 14.53 -0.24
C SER A 194 6.41 15.36 -1.53
N ILE A 195 5.29 15.51 -2.23
CA ILE A 195 5.17 16.29 -3.47
C ILE A 195 4.04 17.30 -3.33
N GLY A 196 4.10 18.38 -4.14
CA GLY A 196 3.18 19.50 -4.03
C GLY A 196 3.71 20.63 -3.15
N SER A 197 2.89 21.66 -2.98
CA SER A 197 3.19 22.89 -2.23
C SER A 197 2.14 23.11 -1.16
#